data_AF-A0A2Z6LIM4-F1
#
_entry.id   AF-A0A2Z6LIM4-F1
#
_cell.length_a   1.000
_cell.length_b   1.000
_cell.length_c   1.000
_cell.angle_alpha   90.00
_cell.angle_beta   90.00
_cell.angle_gamma   90.00
#
_symmetry.space_group_name_H-M   'P 1'
#
loop_
_entity.id
_entity.type
_entity.pdbx_description
1 polymer ?
#
loop_
_entity_poly.entity_id
_entity_poly.type
_entity_poly.pdbx_seq_one_letter_code
_entity_poly.pdbx_strand_id
1 'polypeptide(L)'
;MKALLAIKDGFQFRLGDGNSSFWYTNWSDNGILANQVLYVDIHDLQMRVRDVYIDGKFNLNSLYTPIPPEIVNHLNLLPICLNPLVADRYTWKGNLNGIYTARDGYHWLNRIESTNNSIEDISWSWLWHIEAPEKIKFFLWTALHNALPTRAMLSHRRLLSVHVCPRSDIAEETIMHCLRDCEFVKHLWKTIGFTDQTFFHGDNLYAWLRKGCDSPSMFMFLAALWWIWRARNKLCLANELVSPFTISRCIEDYALLVKKCYSQQKSTLANRLVRWNAHDGTDMILNVDGSSIGNPEIYGFGGLIRNSHGAWIRGFAGNIGFSNILHAELLAVYHGLVLAWDMDIKDLICYSDSKTAIKLIGDPINEWHHFAAILQNIKDILARDWRVTVAHTLREGNACADYLAKFGAQNIKVFSTMTTPPDGMNLLLLADASGTWFTR
;
A
#
# COMPACT_ATOMS: atom_id res chain seq x y z
N MET A 1 26.34 -17.39 -5.46
CA MET A 1 27.04 -16.10 -5.71
C MET A 1 26.38 -15.26 -6.82
N LYS A 2 25.93 -15.85 -7.96
CA LYS A 2 25.28 -15.10 -9.05
C LYS A 2 24.00 -14.33 -8.66
N ALA A 3 23.14 -14.91 -7.82
CA ALA A 3 21.90 -14.24 -7.39
C ALA A 3 22.15 -13.02 -6.49
N LEU A 4 23.18 -13.06 -5.62
CA LEU A 4 23.48 -11.98 -4.67
C LEU A 4 23.81 -10.68 -5.40
N LEU A 5 24.63 -10.74 -6.46
CA LEU A 5 24.95 -9.57 -7.27
C LEU A 5 23.72 -9.00 -7.98
N ALA A 6 22.82 -9.86 -8.45
CA ALA A 6 21.61 -9.46 -9.16
C ALA A 6 20.54 -8.81 -8.26
N ILE A 7 20.52 -9.14 -6.96
CA ILE A 7 19.55 -8.57 -6.00
C ILE A 7 20.14 -7.52 -5.07
N LYS A 8 21.45 -7.23 -5.19
CA LYS A 8 22.17 -6.30 -4.30
C LYS A 8 21.49 -4.93 -4.24
N ASP A 9 21.05 -4.41 -5.38
CA ASP A 9 20.42 -3.09 -5.47
C ASP A 9 19.01 -3.05 -4.87
N GLY A 10 18.41 -4.21 -4.64
CA GLY A 10 17.14 -4.38 -3.91
C GLY A 10 17.28 -4.19 -2.40
N PHE A 11 18.51 -4.10 -1.87
CA PHE A 11 18.76 -3.77 -0.47
C PHE A 11 19.11 -2.28 -0.29
N GLN A 12 18.69 -1.71 0.84
CA GLN A 12 19.09 -0.39 1.32
C GLN A 12 19.73 -0.49 2.70
N PHE A 13 20.56 0.49 3.04
CA PHE A 13 21.12 0.60 4.38
C PHE A 13 20.16 1.37 5.27
N ARG A 14 19.84 0.82 6.44
CA ARG A 14 19.03 1.49 7.47
C ARG A 14 19.90 1.78 8.68
N LEU A 15 20.04 3.07 9.00
CA LEU A 15 20.64 3.52 10.25
C LEU A 15 19.75 3.18 11.44
N GLY A 16 20.39 2.73 12.52
CA GLY A 16 19.82 2.44 13.83
C GLY A 16 20.64 3.12 14.92
N ASP A 17 21.71 2.50 15.38
CA ASP A 17 22.56 2.99 16.47
C ASP A 17 23.67 3.91 15.96
N GLY A 18 23.82 3.99 14.63
CA GLY A 18 24.80 4.83 13.96
C GLY A 18 26.24 4.37 14.19
N ASN A 19 26.46 3.11 14.57
CA ASN A 19 27.79 2.55 14.80
C ASN A 19 28.58 2.32 13.50
N SER A 20 27.93 2.42 12.34
CA SER A 20 28.57 2.32 11.03
C SER A 20 29.47 3.49 10.73
N SER A 21 30.49 3.25 9.90
CA SER A 21 31.42 4.28 9.46
C SER A 21 30.69 5.42 8.77
N PHE A 22 30.99 6.65 9.19
CA PHE A 22 30.51 7.86 8.55
C PHE A 22 31.00 7.94 7.09
N TRP A 23 32.25 7.54 6.83
CA TRP A 23 32.88 7.70 5.52
C TRP A 23 32.69 6.50 4.58
N TYR A 24 32.71 5.28 5.10
CA TYR A 24 32.88 4.06 4.29
C TYR A 24 31.61 3.23 4.12
N THR A 25 30.54 3.56 4.85
CA THR A 25 29.23 2.92 4.70
C THR A 25 28.31 3.79 3.85
N ASN A 26 27.57 3.20 2.91
CA ASN A 26 26.56 3.91 2.12
C ASN A 26 25.25 4.07 2.91
N TRP A 27 25.25 4.98 3.90
CA TRP A 27 24.10 5.26 4.76
C TRP A 27 23.33 6.52 4.36
N SER A 28 23.90 7.39 3.52
CA SER A 28 23.37 8.72 3.17
C SER A 28 22.47 8.72 1.93
N ASP A 29 22.13 7.54 1.40
CA ASP A 29 21.46 7.30 0.11
C ASP A 29 22.14 7.93 -1.12
N ASN A 30 23.31 8.56 -0.94
CA ASN A 30 24.08 9.20 -1.99
C ASN A 30 25.43 8.49 -2.25
N GLY A 31 25.53 7.21 -1.89
CA GLY A 31 26.78 6.46 -2.02
C GLY A 31 27.73 6.63 -0.83
N ILE A 32 28.94 6.09 -0.98
CA ILE A 32 29.99 6.16 0.04
C ILE A 32 30.55 7.60 0.08
N LEU A 33 30.52 8.26 1.24
CA LEU A 33 30.96 9.66 1.37
C LEU A 33 32.46 9.83 1.08
N ALA A 34 33.29 8.86 1.41
CA ALA A 34 34.72 8.88 1.11
C ALA A 34 35.04 9.07 -0.39
N ASN A 35 34.14 8.62 -1.28
CA ASN A 35 34.30 8.76 -2.73
C ASN A 35 33.89 10.15 -3.25
N GLN A 36 33.34 11.00 -2.39
CA GLN A 36 32.81 12.31 -2.73
C GLN A 36 33.68 13.45 -2.16
N VAL A 37 34.76 13.10 -1.46
CA VAL A 37 35.76 14.03 -0.95
C VAL A 37 37.12 13.72 -1.58
N LEU A 38 38.03 14.69 -1.59
CA LEU A 38 39.37 14.51 -2.17
C LEU A 38 40.21 13.49 -1.40
N TYR A 39 40.05 13.47 -0.08
CA TYR A 39 40.69 12.53 0.84
C TYR A 39 39.87 12.48 2.13
N VAL A 40 40.07 11.44 2.94
CA VAL A 40 39.59 11.38 4.33
C VAL A 40 40.81 11.54 5.23
N ASP A 41 40.80 12.53 6.10
CA ASP A 41 41.89 12.78 7.04
C ASP A 41 42.06 11.61 8.01
N ILE A 42 43.30 11.33 8.43
CA ILE A 42 43.61 10.21 9.32
C ILE A 42 42.86 10.28 10.65
N HIS A 43 42.56 11.49 11.14
CA HIS A 43 41.81 11.70 12.37
C HIS A 43 40.33 11.30 12.25
N ASP A 44 39.79 11.30 11.03
CA ASP A 44 38.37 11.06 10.79
C ASP A 44 38.06 9.62 10.34
N LEU A 45 39.07 8.78 10.08
CA LEU A 45 38.91 7.43 9.51
C LEU A 45 37.97 6.53 10.31
N GLN A 46 37.96 6.70 11.64
CA GLN A 46 37.17 5.89 12.57
C GLN A 46 35.85 6.56 12.99
N MET A 47 35.53 7.74 12.42
CA MET A 47 34.27 8.43 12.75
C MET A 47 33.08 7.59 12.32
N ARG A 48 32.14 7.41 13.25
CA ARG A 48 30.86 6.76 13.00
C ARG A 48 29.77 7.80 12.84
N VAL A 49 28.64 7.41 12.27
CA VAL A 49 27.51 8.33 12.05
C VAL A 49 27.04 8.97 13.36
N ARG A 50 26.93 8.18 14.43
CA ARG A 50 26.59 8.66 15.78
C ARG A 50 27.58 9.65 16.39
N ASP A 51 28.84 9.64 15.94
CA ASP A 51 29.88 10.52 16.48
C ASP A 51 29.81 11.91 15.82
N VAL A 52 29.20 12.00 14.63
CA VAL A 52 29.03 13.25 13.85
C VAL A 52 27.60 13.80 13.95
N TYR A 53 26.59 12.94 14.12
CA TYR A 53 25.19 13.31 14.24
C TYR A 53 24.76 13.37 15.71
N ILE A 54 24.71 14.59 16.26
CA ILE A 54 24.48 14.87 17.69
C ILE A 54 23.26 15.78 17.82
N ASP A 55 22.35 15.47 18.75
CA ASP A 55 21.15 16.28 19.06
C ASP A 55 20.31 16.64 17.82
N GLY A 56 20.19 15.69 16.89
CA GLY A 56 19.40 15.85 15.65
C GLY A 56 20.09 16.68 14.57
N LYS A 57 21.38 17.00 14.70
CA LYS A 57 22.14 17.81 13.73
C LYS A 57 23.52 17.23 13.46
N PHE A 58 24.02 17.44 12.25
CA PHE A 58 25.40 17.13 11.92
C PHE A 58 26.36 18.19 12.44
N ASN A 59 27.32 17.77 13.25
CA ASN A 59 28.43 18.61 13.70
C ASN A 59 29.65 18.48 12.77
N LEU A 60 29.49 18.89 11.51
CA LEU A 60 30.51 18.71 10.46
C LEU A 60 31.78 19.55 10.69
N ASN A 61 31.67 20.66 11.45
CA ASN A 61 32.80 21.53 11.76
C ASN A 61 33.86 20.86 12.67
N SER A 62 33.51 19.72 13.27
CA SER A 62 34.44 18.92 14.09
C SER A 62 35.37 18.02 13.27
N LEU A 63 35.11 17.86 11.97
CA LEU A 63 35.87 17.00 11.08
C LEU A 63 37.11 17.72 10.52
N TYR A 64 38.22 17.01 10.41
CA TYR A 64 39.44 17.50 9.76
C TYR A 64 39.33 17.43 8.23
N THR A 65 38.51 16.50 7.74
CA THR A 65 38.23 16.28 6.32
C THR A 65 37.33 17.39 5.79
N PRO A 66 37.77 18.16 4.77
CA PRO A 66 36.93 19.19 4.18
C PRO A 66 35.79 18.57 3.37
N ILE A 67 34.55 18.90 3.75
CA ILE A 67 33.34 18.43 3.06
C ILE A 67 32.84 19.51 2.08
N PRO A 68 32.65 19.19 0.79
CA PRO A 68 32.02 20.08 -0.18
C PRO A 68 30.65 20.60 0.27
N PRO A 69 30.30 21.88 0.01
CA PRO A 69 29.02 22.46 0.43
C PRO A 69 27.78 21.69 -0.05
N GLU A 70 27.86 21.06 -1.22
CA GLU A 70 26.81 20.23 -1.81
C GLU A 70 26.47 19.02 -0.91
N ILE A 71 27.49 18.35 -0.38
CA ILE A 71 27.34 17.22 0.54
C ILE A 71 26.80 17.71 1.88
N VAL A 72 27.32 18.83 2.40
CA VAL A 72 26.81 19.43 3.65
C VAL A 72 25.31 19.71 3.54
N ASN A 73 24.88 20.31 2.43
CA ASN A 73 23.48 20.60 2.18
C ASN A 73 22.64 19.31 2.10
N HIS A 74 23.12 18.29 1.39
CA HIS A 74 22.46 16.98 1.32
C HIS A 74 22.30 16.34 2.71
N LEU A 75 23.38 16.28 3.49
CA LEU A 75 23.37 15.69 4.83
C LEU A 75 22.39 16.40 5.77
N ASN A 76 22.31 17.73 5.73
CA ASN A 76 21.38 18.50 6.54
C ASN A 76 19.91 18.29 6.17
N LEU A 77 19.61 17.74 4.99
CA LEU A 77 18.26 17.43 4.54
C LEU A 77 17.85 15.99 4.86
N LEU A 78 18.77 15.12 5.29
CA LEU A 78 18.46 13.72 5.58
C LEU A 78 17.63 13.60 6.89
N PRO A 79 16.47 12.92 6.85
CA PRO A 79 15.65 12.67 8.04
C PRO A 79 16.23 11.51 8.85
N ILE A 80 17.36 11.73 9.52
CA ILE A 80 18.06 10.71 10.29
C ILE A 80 17.38 10.50 11.64
N CYS A 81 17.16 9.23 11.97
CA CYS A 81 16.65 8.81 13.26
C CYS A 81 17.56 7.73 13.83
N LEU A 82 18.27 8.06 14.91
CA LEU A 82 19.11 7.10 15.62
C LEU A 82 18.43 6.62 16.90
N ASN A 83 18.66 5.36 17.26
CA ASN A 83 18.28 4.78 18.54
C ASN A 83 19.34 3.75 18.97
N PRO A 84 19.94 3.87 20.18
CA PRO A 84 21.00 2.97 20.66
C PRO A 84 20.62 1.49 20.78
N LEU A 85 19.34 1.14 20.87
CA LEU A 85 18.83 -0.23 21.01
C LEU A 85 18.59 -0.92 19.66
N VAL A 86 18.71 -0.18 18.55
CA VAL A 86 18.42 -0.68 17.21
C VAL A 86 19.72 -0.71 16.41
N ALA A 87 20.26 -1.88 16.08
CA ALA A 87 21.51 -1.96 15.31
C ALA A 87 21.38 -1.43 13.87
N ASP A 88 22.44 -0.89 13.28
CA ASP A 88 22.51 -0.59 11.83
C ASP A 88 22.40 -1.86 10.96
N ARG A 89 21.60 -1.85 9.89
CA ARG A 89 21.35 -3.07 9.06
C ARG A 89 21.02 -2.77 7.60
N TYR A 90 21.32 -3.73 6.73
CA TYR A 90 20.73 -3.78 5.38
C TYR A 90 19.31 -4.34 5.43
N THR A 91 18.36 -3.67 4.79
CA THR A 91 16.95 -4.06 4.71
C THR A 91 16.49 -4.14 3.26
N TRP A 92 15.48 -4.97 2.98
CA TRP A 92 14.94 -5.11 1.64
C TRP A 92 14.04 -3.92 1.28
N LYS A 93 14.28 -3.26 0.14
CA LYS A 93 13.52 -2.08 -0.31
C LYS A 93 12.08 -2.40 -0.72
N GLY A 94 11.85 -3.62 -1.21
CA GLY A 94 10.58 -3.99 -1.86
C GLY A 94 9.38 -4.16 -0.93
N ASN A 95 9.57 -4.03 0.39
CA ASN A 95 8.49 -4.09 1.37
C ASN A 95 8.82 -3.22 2.60
N LEU A 96 7.80 -2.83 3.37
CA LEU A 96 7.97 -1.94 4.54
C LEU A 96 8.63 -2.64 5.75
N ASN A 97 8.44 -3.96 5.87
CA ASN A 97 9.00 -4.73 6.98
C ASN A 97 10.51 -5.02 6.81
N GLY A 98 11.08 -4.67 5.65
CA GLY A 98 12.51 -4.79 5.34
C GLY A 98 13.03 -6.22 5.28
N ILE A 99 12.15 -7.23 5.32
CA ILE A 99 12.53 -8.65 5.32
C ILE A 99 12.61 -9.13 3.87
N TYR A 100 13.76 -9.65 3.48
CA TYR A 100 13.89 -10.32 2.19
C TYR A 100 13.20 -11.69 2.20
N THR A 101 12.42 -11.98 1.15
CA THR A 101 11.93 -13.32 0.86
C THR A 101 12.29 -13.72 -0.57
N ALA A 102 12.40 -15.03 -0.84
CA ALA A 102 12.67 -15.52 -2.20
C ALA A 102 11.59 -15.05 -3.21
N ARG A 103 10.34 -14.91 -2.76
CA ARG A 103 9.22 -14.36 -3.55
C ARG A 103 9.49 -12.91 -3.94
N ASP A 104 9.91 -12.08 -2.99
CA ASP A 104 10.18 -10.66 -3.25
C ASP A 104 11.39 -10.49 -4.17
N GLY A 105 12.42 -11.33 -3.99
CA GLY A 105 13.56 -11.41 -4.90
C GLY A 105 13.16 -11.78 -6.33
N TYR A 106 12.29 -12.77 -6.50
CA TYR A 106 11.75 -13.15 -7.82
C TYR A 106 10.99 -12.01 -8.49
N HIS A 107 10.09 -11.35 -7.75
CA HIS A 107 9.34 -10.20 -8.28
C HIS A 107 10.26 -9.02 -8.63
N TRP A 108 11.29 -8.76 -7.83
CA TRP A 108 12.27 -7.70 -8.10
C TRP A 108 13.05 -7.95 -9.39
N LEU A 109 13.55 -9.18 -9.58
CA LEU A 109 14.29 -9.55 -10.78
C LEU A 109 13.42 -9.45 -12.04
N ASN A 110 12.17 -9.92 -11.97
CA ASN A 110 11.25 -9.85 -13.10
C ASN A 110 10.80 -8.42 -13.43
N ARG A 111 10.73 -7.53 -12.43
CA ARG A 111 10.43 -6.10 -12.67
C ARG A 111 11.54 -5.40 -13.46
N ILE A 112 12.80 -5.71 -13.17
CA ILE A 112 13.95 -5.19 -13.91
C ILE A 112 13.90 -5.67 -15.36
N GLU A 113 13.50 -6.93 -15.59
CA GLU A 113 13.30 -7.45 -16.94
C GLU A 113 12.09 -6.81 -17.66
N SER A 114 10.99 -6.52 -16.96
CA SER A 114 9.80 -5.89 -17.54
C SER A 114 9.96 -4.39 -17.81
N THR A 115 10.80 -3.66 -17.08
CA THR A 115 11.11 -2.26 -17.44
C THR A 115 11.83 -2.13 -18.79
N ASN A 116 12.42 -3.22 -19.30
CA ASN A 116 13.02 -3.28 -20.64
C ASN A 116 12.07 -3.78 -21.74
N ASN A 117 10.88 -4.28 -21.38
CA ASN A 117 9.88 -4.76 -22.34
C ASN A 117 8.52 -4.13 -22.00
N SER A 118 8.13 -3.13 -22.78
CA SER A 118 6.81 -2.49 -22.76
C SER A 118 5.71 -3.46 -23.22
N ILE A 119 5.44 -4.50 -22.43
CA ILE A 119 4.18 -5.23 -22.50
C ILE A 119 3.32 -4.54 -21.46
N GLU A 120 2.23 -3.89 -21.90
CA GLU A 120 1.20 -3.33 -21.04
C GLU A 120 0.91 -4.33 -19.91
N ASP A 121 1.21 -3.94 -18.68
CA ASP A 121 1.08 -4.77 -17.51
C ASP A 121 -0.43 -5.04 -17.30
N ILE A 122 -0.92 -6.15 -17.87
CA ILE A 122 -2.35 -6.51 -17.81
C ILE A 122 -2.69 -6.76 -16.35
N SER A 123 -3.33 -5.76 -15.74
CA SER A 123 -3.77 -5.85 -14.35
C SER A 123 -4.91 -6.85 -14.21
N TRP A 124 -4.67 -7.92 -13.46
CA TRP A 124 -5.68 -8.92 -13.10
C TRP A 124 -6.51 -8.52 -11.88
N SER A 125 -6.32 -7.31 -11.34
CA SER A 125 -6.97 -6.89 -10.10
C SER A 125 -8.50 -6.92 -10.24
N TRP A 126 -9.03 -6.50 -11.38
CA TRP A 126 -10.48 -6.47 -11.64
C TRP A 126 -11.13 -7.85 -11.43
N LEU A 127 -10.43 -8.93 -11.80
CA LEU A 127 -10.94 -10.29 -11.73
C LEU A 127 -11.30 -10.72 -10.29
N TRP A 128 -10.47 -10.30 -9.34
CA TRP A 128 -10.64 -10.65 -7.93
C TRP A 128 -11.71 -9.81 -7.23
N HIS A 129 -12.05 -8.64 -7.80
CA HIS A 129 -13.09 -7.73 -7.29
C HIS A 129 -14.49 -8.04 -7.82
N ILE A 130 -14.65 -8.99 -8.74
CA ILE A 130 -15.96 -9.39 -9.27
C ILE A 130 -16.82 -9.98 -8.14
N GLU A 131 -18.10 -9.60 -8.11
CA GLU A 131 -19.14 -10.18 -7.24
C GLU A 131 -19.51 -11.61 -7.68
N ALA A 132 -18.60 -12.56 -7.48
CA ALA A 132 -18.77 -13.94 -7.91
C ALA A 132 -18.12 -14.93 -6.93
N PRO A 133 -18.62 -16.19 -6.87
CA PRO A 133 -17.97 -17.24 -6.11
C PRO A 133 -16.53 -17.45 -6.57
N GLU A 134 -15.61 -17.72 -5.64
CA GLU A 134 -14.17 -17.88 -5.92
C GLU A 134 -13.89 -18.91 -7.03
N LYS A 135 -14.66 -20.01 -7.09
CA LYS A 135 -14.52 -21.02 -8.16
C LYS A 135 -14.70 -20.44 -9.57
N ILE A 136 -15.54 -19.42 -9.76
CA ILE A 136 -15.73 -18.74 -11.05
C ILE A 136 -14.54 -17.83 -11.32
N LYS A 137 -14.07 -17.08 -10.32
CA LYS A 137 -12.87 -16.22 -10.44
C LYS A 137 -11.65 -17.04 -10.84
N PHE A 138 -11.41 -18.16 -10.16
CA PHE A 138 -10.33 -19.09 -10.51
C PHE A 138 -10.51 -19.70 -11.91
N PHE A 139 -11.74 -20.04 -12.30
CA PHE A 139 -12.01 -20.54 -13.65
C PHE A 139 -11.65 -19.49 -14.72
N LEU A 140 -12.09 -18.25 -14.55
CA LEU A 140 -11.75 -17.14 -15.44
C LEU A 140 -10.25 -16.85 -15.46
N TRP A 141 -9.59 -16.86 -14.30
CA TRP A 141 -8.14 -16.70 -14.18
C TRP A 141 -7.41 -17.77 -15.01
N THR A 142 -7.82 -19.03 -14.85
CA THR A 142 -7.26 -20.16 -15.60
C THR A 142 -7.49 -20.01 -17.11
N ALA A 143 -8.66 -19.48 -17.52
CA ALA A 143 -8.97 -19.19 -18.91
C ALA A 143 -8.04 -18.12 -19.49
N LEU A 144 -7.86 -17.00 -18.77
CA LEU A 144 -7.04 -15.87 -19.17
C LEU A 144 -5.54 -16.22 -19.27
N HIS A 145 -5.08 -17.19 -18.49
CA HIS A 145 -3.74 -17.76 -18.57
C HIS A 145 -3.59 -18.88 -19.62
N ASN A 146 -4.58 -19.09 -20.49
CA ASN A 146 -4.60 -20.17 -21.49
C ASN A 146 -4.35 -21.57 -20.90
N ALA A 147 -4.80 -21.81 -19.66
CA ALA A 147 -4.52 -23.02 -18.91
C ALA A 147 -5.71 -23.99 -18.83
N LEU A 148 -6.84 -23.68 -19.47
CA LEU A 148 -7.97 -24.60 -19.55
C LEU A 148 -7.64 -25.80 -20.44
N PRO A 149 -8.00 -27.05 -20.04
CA PRO A 149 -7.74 -28.26 -20.81
C PRO A 149 -8.70 -28.43 -22.00
N THR A 150 -8.65 -27.49 -22.95
CA THR A 150 -9.30 -27.63 -24.26
C THR A 150 -8.52 -28.62 -25.12
N ARG A 151 -9.13 -29.21 -26.16
CA ARG A 151 -8.42 -30.13 -27.05
C ARG A 151 -7.24 -29.47 -27.77
N ALA A 152 -7.33 -28.19 -28.13
CA ALA A 152 -6.19 -27.43 -28.65
C ALA A 152 -5.02 -27.40 -27.66
N MET A 153 -5.29 -27.09 -26.39
CA MET A 153 -4.27 -27.04 -25.34
C MET A 153 -3.66 -28.41 -25.03
N LEU A 154 -4.50 -29.44 -24.96
CA LEU A 154 -4.06 -30.82 -24.71
C LEU A 154 -3.25 -31.37 -25.90
N SER A 155 -3.63 -31.04 -27.13
CA SER A 155 -2.88 -31.37 -28.35
C SER A 155 -1.53 -30.66 -28.40
N HIS A 156 -1.50 -29.36 -28.07
CA HIS A 156 -0.26 -28.60 -27.95
C HIS A 156 0.71 -29.22 -26.92
N ARG A 157 0.19 -29.76 -25.82
CA ARG A 157 0.95 -30.52 -24.80
C ARG A 157 1.22 -31.98 -25.16
N ARG A 158 0.83 -32.43 -26.36
CA ARG A 158 0.98 -33.82 -26.86
C ARG A 158 0.25 -34.87 -26.00
N LEU A 159 -0.82 -34.48 -25.31
CA LEU A 159 -1.67 -35.37 -24.50
C LEU A 159 -2.85 -35.94 -25.28
N LEU A 160 -3.25 -35.29 -26.38
CA LEU A 160 -4.30 -35.76 -27.30
C LEU A 160 -3.84 -35.54 -28.75
N SER A 161 -4.22 -36.44 -29.65
CA SER A 161 -3.96 -36.28 -31.10
C SER A 161 -5.06 -35.46 -31.81
N VAL A 162 -6.26 -35.43 -31.24
CA VAL A 162 -7.43 -34.74 -31.81
C VAL A 162 -7.57 -33.36 -31.17
N HIS A 163 -7.59 -32.32 -32.01
CA HIS A 163 -7.69 -30.92 -31.60
C HIS A 163 -9.04 -30.26 -31.97
N VAL A 164 -9.89 -30.95 -32.73
CA VAL A 164 -11.22 -30.45 -33.14
C VAL A 164 -12.26 -30.55 -32.02
N CYS A 165 -13.24 -29.65 -32.06
CA CYS A 165 -14.32 -29.55 -31.08
C CYS A 165 -15.18 -30.83 -31.03
N PRO A 166 -15.45 -31.40 -29.84
CA PRO A 166 -16.24 -32.63 -29.70
C PRO A 166 -17.72 -32.47 -30.09
N ARG A 167 -18.21 -31.24 -30.28
CA ARG A 167 -19.61 -30.97 -30.65
C ARG A 167 -19.79 -30.68 -32.13
N SER A 168 -18.88 -29.93 -32.73
CA SER A 168 -18.99 -29.52 -34.13
C SER A 168 -18.13 -30.36 -35.06
N ASP A 169 -17.07 -31.00 -34.57
CA ASP A 169 -16.09 -31.80 -35.33
C ASP A 169 -15.44 -31.08 -36.52
N ILE A 170 -15.59 -29.75 -36.60
CA ILE A 170 -15.16 -28.93 -37.74
C ILE A 170 -14.01 -28.00 -37.35
N ALA A 171 -14.14 -27.28 -36.23
CA ALA A 171 -13.22 -26.24 -35.83
C ALA A 171 -12.32 -26.69 -34.67
N GLU A 172 -11.12 -26.13 -34.59
CA GLU A 172 -10.21 -26.33 -33.46
C GLU A 172 -10.84 -25.86 -32.14
N GLU A 173 -10.72 -26.67 -31.10
CA GLU A 173 -11.31 -26.40 -29.80
C GLU A 173 -10.41 -25.45 -28.96
N THR A 174 -10.41 -24.17 -29.29
CA THR A 174 -9.79 -23.12 -28.46
C THR A 174 -10.69 -22.73 -27.27
N ILE A 175 -10.17 -21.96 -26.31
CA ILE A 175 -10.97 -21.45 -25.18
C ILE A 175 -12.14 -20.60 -25.69
N MET A 176 -11.89 -19.70 -26.65
CA MET A 176 -12.94 -18.89 -27.28
C MET A 176 -13.96 -19.76 -28.00
N HIS A 177 -13.53 -20.83 -28.68
CA HIS A 177 -14.45 -21.75 -29.32
C HIS A 177 -15.34 -22.48 -28.31
N CYS A 178 -14.76 -23.00 -27.22
CA CYS A 178 -15.51 -23.66 -26.15
C CYS A 178 -16.56 -22.76 -25.50
N LEU A 179 -16.24 -21.48 -25.29
CA LEU A 179 -17.03 -20.58 -24.46
C LEU A 179 -17.95 -19.66 -25.27
N ARG A 180 -17.67 -19.42 -26.55
CA ARG A 180 -18.38 -18.44 -27.38
C ARG A 180 -18.67 -18.93 -28.80
N ASP A 181 -17.66 -19.41 -29.53
CA ASP A 181 -17.74 -19.48 -30.99
C ASP A 181 -18.33 -20.79 -31.55
N CYS A 182 -18.41 -21.85 -30.74
CA CYS A 182 -19.07 -23.10 -31.11
C CYS A 182 -20.56 -22.85 -31.41
N GLU A 183 -21.10 -23.38 -32.52
CA GLU A 183 -22.48 -23.09 -32.95
C GLU A 183 -23.53 -23.47 -31.91
N PHE A 184 -23.33 -24.62 -31.23
CA PHE A 184 -24.14 -25.02 -30.08
C PHE A 184 -24.13 -23.96 -28.96
N VAL A 185 -22.95 -23.41 -28.67
CA VAL A 185 -22.75 -22.42 -27.61
C VAL A 185 -23.33 -21.06 -28.02
N LYS A 186 -23.18 -20.65 -29.28
CA LYS A 186 -23.83 -19.46 -29.83
C LYS A 186 -25.34 -19.53 -29.71
N HIS A 187 -25.94 -20.67 -30.04
CA HIS A 187 -27.38 -20.87 -29.88
C HIS A 187 -27.81 -20.72 -28.41
N LEU A 188 -27.07 -21.34 -27.49
CA LEU A 188 -27.34 -21.25 -26.06
C LEU A 188 -27.27 -19.80 -25.54
N TRP A 189 -26.22 -19.04 -25.90
CA TRP A 189 -26.09 -17.62 -25.55
C TRP A 189 -27.29 -16.80 -26.03
N LYS A 190 -27.75 -17.03 -27.26
CA LYS A 190 -28.95 -16.36 -27.81
C LYS A 190 -30.21 -16.71 -27.03
N THR A 191 -30.39 -17.96 -26.61
CA THR A 191 -31.54 -18.39 -25.81
C THR A 191 -31.63 -17.67 -24.47
N ILE A 192 -30.49 -17.40 -23.83
CA ILE A 192 -30.44 -16.72 -22.52
C ILE A 192 -30.30 -15.19 -22.63
N GLY A 193 -30.54 -14.62 -23.83
CA GLY A 193 -30.68 -13.17 -24.03
C GLY A 193 -29.46 -12.44 -24.60
N PHE A 194 -28.37 -13.13 -24.97
CA PHE A 194 -27.20 -12.52 -25.60
C PHE A 194 -27.30 -12.64 -27.13
N THR A 195 -28.05 -11.73 -27.75
CA THR A 195 -28.38 -11.75 -29.19
C THR A 195 -27.58 -10.77 -30.04
N ASP A 196 -26.86 -9.83 -29.41
CA ASP A 196 -26.05 -8.83 -30.11
C ASP A 196 -24.94 -9.47 -30.94
N GLN A 197 -24.81 -9.08 -32.21
CA GLN A 197 -23.75 -9.57 -33.10
C GLN A 197 -22.35 -9.19 -32.61
N THR A 198 -22.21 -8.04 -31.93
CA THR A 198 -20.92 -7.59 -31.36
C THR A 198 -20.45 -8.49 -30.21
N PHE A 199 -21.35 -9.26 -29.60
CA PHE A 199 -20.98 -10.21 -28.56
C PHE A 199 -20.15 -11.37 -29.12
N PHE A 200 -20.36 -11.74 -30.38
CA PHE A 200 -19.76 -12.92 -31.02
C PHE A 200 -18.56 -12.60 -31.92
N HIS A 201 -18.18 -11.32 -32.09
CA HIS A 201 -17.14 -10.90 -33.04
C HIS A 201 -16.26 -9.79 -32.46
N GLY A 202 -15.04 -9.66 -32.98
CA GLY A 202 -14.16 -8.48 -32.77
C GLY A 202 -13.27 -8.53 -31.52
N ASP A 203 -13.71 -9.17 -30.44
CA ASP A 203 -12.95 -9.16 -29.17
C ASP A 203 -12.06 -10.41 -28.99
N ASN A 204 -10.83 -10.17 -28.50
CA ASN A 204 -9.98 -11.22 -27.93
C ASN A 204 -10.52 -11.71 -26.57
N LEU A 205 -10.02 -12.84 -26.04
CA LEU A 205 -10.53 -13.46 -24.81
C LEU A 205 -10.55 -12.49 -23.62
N TYR A 206 -9.49 -11.69 -23.45
CA TYR A 206 -9.40 -10.74 -22.35
C TYR A 206 -10.47 -9.65 -22.44
N ALA A 207 -10.53 -8.97 -23.59
CA ALA A 207 -11.50 -7.89 -23.83
C ALA A 207 -12.94 -8.40 -23.71
N TRP A 208 -13.22 -9.58 -24.25
CA TRP A 208 -14.54 -10.19 -24.22
C TRP A 208 -14.98 -10.55 -22.79
N LEU A 209 -14.11 -11.20 -22.01
CA LEU A 209 -14.41 -11.53 -20.60
C LEU A 209 -14.60 -10.27 -19.76
N ARG A 210 -13.75 -9.25 -19.95
CA ARG A 210 -13.85 -7.97 -19.23
C ARG A 210 -15.19 -7.29 -19.51
N LYS A 211 -15.56 -7.13 -20.79
CA LYS A 211 -16.83 -6.53 -21.22
C LYS A 211 -18.04 -7.28 -20.69
N GLY A 212 -18.00 -8.62 -20.69
CA GLY A 212 -19.09 -9.43 -20.14
C GLY A 212 -19.24 -9.27 -18.62
N CYS A 213 -18.14 -9.14 -17.89
CA CYS A 213 -18.15 -8.92 -16.43
C CYS A 213 -18.61 -7.51 -16.04
N ASP A 214 -18.37 -6.50 -16.89
CA ASP A 214 -18.82 -5.13 -16.64
C ASP A 214 -20.27 -4.89 -17.13
N SER A 215 -20.91 -5.88 -17.75
CA SER A 215 -22.26 -5.74 -18.30
C SER A 215 -23.36 -5.79 -17.22
N PRO A 216 -24.54 -5.17 -17.47
CA PRO A 216 -25.71 -5.31 -16.58
C PRO A 216 -26.17 -6.77 -16.38
N SER A 217 -25.83 -7.64 -17.33
CA SER A 217 -26.13 -9.07 -17.34
C SER A 217 -24.97 -9.93 -16.81
N MET A 218 -24.04 -9.35 -16.03
CA MET A 218 -22.86 -10.02 -15.48
C MET A 218 -23.18 -11.38 -14.85
N PHE A 219 -24.19 -11.47 -13.98
CA PHE A 219 -24.50 -12.74 -13.30
C PHE A 219 -24.93 -13.84 -14.28
N MET A 220 -25.71 -13.49 -15.31
CA MET A 220 -26.08 -14.41 -16.39
C MET A 220 -24.85 -14.82 -17.22
N PHE A 221 -23.99 -13.86 -17.54
CA PHE A 221 -22.75 -14.10 -18.26
C PHE A 221 -21.83 -15.09 -17.51
N LEU A 222 -21.57 -14.84 -16.23
CA LEU A 222 -20.72 -15.69 -15.39
C LEU A 222 -21.31 -17.09 -15.19
N ALA A 223 -22.62 -17.20 -14.99
CA ALA A 223 -23.31 -18.48 -14.88
C ALA A 223 -23.22 -19.29 -16.18
N ALA A 224 -23.38 -18.62 -17.32
CA ALA A 224 -23.29 -19.22 -18.64
C ALA A 224 -21.89 -19.79 -18.91
N LEU A 225 -20.84 -18.99 -18.71
CA LEU A 225 -19.45 -19.45 -18.84
C LEU A 225 -19.18 -20.72 -18.04
N TRP A 226 -19.62 -20.74 -16.77
CA TRP A 226 -19.44 -21.89 -15.89
C TRP A 226 -20.18 -23.13 -16.37
N TRP A 227 -21.46 -23.01 -16.74
CA TRP A 227 -22.28 -24.15 -17.13
C TRP A 227 -21.99 -24.66 -18.54
N ILE A 228 -21.60 -23.78 -19.46
CA ILE A 228 -21.08 -24.17 -20.79
C ILE A 228 -19.83 -25.03 -20.61
N TRP A 229 -18.87 -24.56 -19.81
CA TRP A 229 -17.64 -25.30 -19.54
C TRP A 229 -17.92 -26.67 -18.90
N ARG A 230 -18.85 -26.73 -17.92
CA ARG A 230 -19.25 -27.98 -17.29
C ARG A 230 -19.93 -28.95 -18.26
N ALA A 231 -20.84 -28.45 -19.10
CA ALA A 231 -21.51 -29.27 -20.11
C ALA A 231 -20.52 -29.83 -21.14
N ARG A 232 -19.49 -29.05 -21.51
CA ARG A 232 -18.38 -29.53 -22.34
C ARG A 232 -17.57 -30.62 -21.63
N ASN A 233 -17.24 -30.43 -20.35
CA ASN A 233 -16.46 -31.43 -19.62
C ASN A 233 -17.22 -32.75 -19.41
N LYS A 234 -18.53 -32.69 -19.15
CA LYS A 234 -19.38 -33.90 -19.13
C LYS A 234 -19.32 -34.67 -20.45
N LEU A 235 -19.40 -33.96 -21.58
CA LEU A 235 -19.26 -34.58 -22.89
C LEU A 235 -17.87 -35.21 -23.07
N CYS A 236 -16.79 -34.51 -22.70
CA CYS A 236 -15.43 -35.01 -22.93
C CYS A 236 -15.01 -36.16 -22.01
N LEU A 237 -15.48 -36.17 -20.76
CA LEU A 237 -15.02 -37.11 -19.74
C LEU A 237 -15.99 -38.28 -19.52
N ALA A 238 -17.30 -38.05 -19.73
CA ALA A 238 -18.34 -39.05 -19.48
C ALA A 238 -19.15 -39.40 -20.74
N ASN A 239 -18.83 -38.80 -21.89
CA ASN A 239 -19.60 -38.94 -23.14
C ASN A 239 -21.10 -38.62 -22.97
N GLU A 240 -21.43 -37.73 -22.01
CA GLU A 240 -22.80 -37.39 -21.65
C GLU A 240 -23.22 -36.07 -22.32
N LEU A 241 -24.27 -36.14 -23.14
CA LEU A 241 -24.89 -34.95 -23.73
C LEU A 241 -25.94 -34.37 -22.79
N VAL A 242 -25.67 -33.16 -22.29
CA VAL A 242 -26.65 -32.37 -21.54
C VAL A 242 -27.50 -31.57 -22.52
N SER A 243 -28.83 -31.65 -22.38
CA SER A 243 -29.75 -30.92 -23.25
C SER A 243 -29.57 -29.39 -23.13
N PRO A 244 -29.70 -28.62 -24.24
CA PRO A 244 -29.60 -27.16 -24.19
C PRO A 244 -30.58 -26.55 -23.18
N PHE A 245 -31.82 -27.06 -23.14
CA PHE A 245 -32.85 -26.61 -22.19
C PHE A 245 -32.40 -26.76 -20.72
N THR A 246 -31.82 -27.91 -20.38
CA THR A 246 -31.29 -28.14 -19.03
C THR A 246 -30.17 -27.15 -18.70
N ILE A 247 -29.26 -26.89 -19.65
CA ILE A 247 -28.15 -25.95 -19.45
C ILE A 247 -28.70 -24.54 -19.24
N SER A 248 -29.62 -24.05 -20.08
CA SER A 248 -30.23 -22.72 -19.94
C SER A 248 -30.87 -22.53 -18.56
N ARG A 249 -31.67 -23.51 -18.11
CA ARG A 249 -32.31 -23.45 -16.78
C ARG A 249 -31.28 -23.41 -15.66
N CYS A 250 -30.23 -24.23 -15.73
CA CYS A 250 -29.15 -24.22 -14.75
C CYS A 250 -28.36 -22.89 -14.73
N ILE A 251 -28.24 -22.22 -15.88
CA ILE A 251 -27.63 -20.89 -15.99
C ILE A 251 -28.51 -19.86 -15.27
N GLU A 252 -29.80 -19.81 -15.59
CA GLU A 252 -30.76 -18.87 -15.01
C GLU A 252 -30.87 -19.03 -13.49
N ASP A 253 -31.06 -20.26 -13.01
CA ASP A 253 -31.15 -20.58 -11.58
C ASP A 253 -29.88 -20.15 -10.83
N TYR A 254 -28.71 -20.44 -11.41
CA TYR A 254 -27.43 -20.13 -10.79
C TYR A 254 -27.12 -18.63 -10.82
N ALA A 255 -27.46 -17.93 -11.90
CA ALA A 255 -27.34 -16.48 -12.00
C ALA A 255 -28.20 -15.78 -10.95
N LEU A 256 -29.45 -16.23 -10.77
CA LEU A 256 -30.35 -15.70 -9.75
C LEU A 256 -29.81 -15.94 -8.34
N LEU A 257 -29.31 -17.14 -8.06
CA LEU A 257 -28.70 -17.48 -6.78
C LEU A 257 -27.51 -16.56 -6.45
N VAL A 258 -26.56 -16.44 -7.38
CA VAL A 258 -25.37 -15.59 -7.18
C VAL A 258 -25.80 -14.13 -6.99
N LYS A 259 -26.69 -13.61 -7.85
CA LYS A 259 -27.20 -12.25 -7.73
C LYS A 259 -27.78 -11.99 -6.33
N LYS A 260 -28.57 -12.93 -5.79
CA LYS A 260 -29.17 -12.80 -4.45
C LYS A 260 -28.11 -12.76 -3.35
N CYS A 261 -27.10 -13.63 -3.40
CA CYS A 261 -26.03 -13.68 -2.41
C CYS A 261 -25.20 -12.39 -2.35
N TYR A 262 -24.86 -11.81 -3.51
CA TYR A 262 -23.99 -10.63 -3.57
C TYR A 262 -24.76 -9.30 -3.50
N SER A 263 -26.04 -9.25 -3.88
CA SER A 263 -26.86 -8.03 -3.73
C SER A 263 -27.24 -7.74 -2.27
N GLN A 264 -27.35 -8.77 -1.40
CA GLN A 264 -27.69 -8.60 0.02
C GLN A 264 -26.53 -8.05 0.87
N GLN A 265 -25.29 -8.06 0.37
CA GLN A 265 -24.12 -7.51 1.09
C GLN A 265 -24.00 -5.99 1.02
N LYS A 266 -24.80 -5.31 0.19
CA LYS A 266 -24.94 -3.84 0.27
C LYS A 266 -25.92 -3.47 1.37
N SER A 267 -25.54 -3.72 2.64
CA SER A 267 -26.06 -2.84 3.69
C SER A 267 -25.53 -1.45 3.35
N THR A 268 -26.42 -0.51 3.06
CA THR A 268 -26.08 0.92 3.09
C THR A 268 -25.29 1.15 4.39
N LEU A 269 -24.01 1.51 4.28
CA LEU A 269 -23.27 2.01 5.44
C LEU A 269 -24.15 3.14 6.01
N ALA A 270 -24.70 2.94 7.20
CA ALA A 270 -25.37 4.03 7.89
C ALA A 270 -24.33 5.14 8.05
N ASN A 271 -24.64 6.34 7.56
CA ASN A 271 -23.75 7.50 7.70
C ASN A 271 -23.33 7.60 9.16
N ARG A 272 -22.02 7.47 9.41
CA ARG A 272 -21.52 7.54 10.78
C ARG A 272 -21.20 8.99 11.06
N LEU A 273 -21.83 9.55 12.10
CA LEU A 273 -21.47 10.87 12.59
C LEU A 273 -20.16 10.77 13.38
N VAL A 274 -19.21 11.63 13.04
CA VAL A 274 -17.86 11.70 13.62
C VAL A 274 -17.63 13.11 14.13
N ARG A 275 -17.00 13.26 15.28
CA ARG A 275 -16.54 14.54 15.83
C ARG A 275 -15.16 14.39 16.43
N TRP A 276 -14.48 15.50 16.69
CA TRP A 276 -13.28 15.50 17.52
C TRP A 276 -13.59 14.95 18.93
N ASN A 277 -12.69 14.11 19.45
CA ASN A 277 -12.88 13.46 20.75
C ASN A 277 -12.15 14.20 21.88
N ALA A 278 -12.93 14.90 22.71
CA ALA A 278 -12.45 15.71 23.83
C ALA A 278 -12.26 14.94 25.15
N HIS A 279 -12.51 13.63 25.18
CA HIS A 279 -12.34 12.76 26.38
C HIS A 279 -12.93 13.32 27.68
N ASP A 280 -14.19 13.76 27.66
CA ASP A 280 -14.97 14.11 28.86
C ASP A 280 -14.33 15.14 29.83
N GLY A 281 -13.31 15.90 29.41
CA GLY A 281 -12.95 17.15 30.08
C GLY A 281 -11.61 17.23 30.83
N THR A 282 -10.84 16.16 31.02
CA THR A 282 -9.71 16.20 31.98
C THR A 282 -8.31 16.19 31.37
N ASP A 283 -8.16 15.72 30.13
CA ASP A 283 -6.84 15.36 29.60
C ASP A 283 -6.34 16.37 28.55
N MET A 284 -5.01 16.46 28.40
CA MET A 284 -4.41 17.10 27.25
C MET A 284 -4.49 16.16 26.04
N ILE A 285 -4.84 16.71 24.89
CA ILE A 285 -5.10 15.93 23.68
C ILE A 285 -4.12 16.36 22.60
N LEU A 286 -3.30 15.41 22.17
CA LEU A 286 -2.39 15.54 21.06
C LEU A 286 -3.04 14.91 19.83
N ASN A 287 -3.34 15.69 18.80
CA ASN A 287 -3.75 15.18 17.49
C ASN A 287 -2.59 15.28 16.51
N VAL A 288 -2.28 14.22 15.78
CA VAL A 288 -1.17 14.15 14.82
C VAL A 288 -1.61 13.55 13.50
N ASP A 289 -0.92 13.92 12.43
CA ASP A 289 -1.16 13.40 11.09
C ASP A 289 0.09 13.50 10.19
N GLY A 290 0.13 12.65 9.17
CA GLY A 290 1.09 12.70 8.07
C GLY A 290 0.39 13.02 6.74
N SER A 291 1.02 13.84 5.89
CA SER A 291 0.47 14.21 4.59
C SER A 291 1.52 14.13 3.49
N SER A 292 1.08 13.86 2.26
CA SER A 292 1.86 14.07 1.05
C SER A 292 1.17 15.09 0.13
N ILE A 293 1.95 15.91 -0.57
CA ILE A 293 1.45 16.92 -1.52
C ILE A 293 2.29 16.89 -2.80
N GLY A 294 1.63 17.03 -3.96
CA GLY A 294 2.28 17.32 -5.24
C GLY A 294 2.72 16.10 -6.05
N ASN A 295 3.38 16.38 -7.19
CA ASN A 295 4.04 15.41 -8.05
C ASN A 295 5.37 16.03 -8.56
N PRO A 296 6.54 15.63 -8.04
CA PRO A 296 6.76 14.52 -7.12
C PRO A 296 6.24 14.81 -5.70
N GLU A 297 5.86 13.75 -4.98
CA GLU A 297 5.24 13.86 -3.65
C GLU A 297 6.24 14.34 -2.59
N ILE A 298 5.94 15.48 -1.96
CA ILE A 298 6.64 15.97 -0.77
C ILE A 298 5.84 15.58 0.46
N TYR A 299 6.53 15.00 1.44
CA TYR A 299 5.94 14.50 2.67
C TYR A 299 6.16 15.48 3.82
N GLY A 300 5.10 15.71 4.58
CA GLY A 300 5.12 16.53 5.79
C GLY A 300 4.32 15.89 6.90
N PHE A 301 4.58 16.34 8.11
CA PHE A 301 3.91 15.86 9.32
C PHE A 301 3.53 17.06 10.17
N GLY A 302 2.52 16.88 11.01
CA GLY A 302 2.08 17.94 11.89
C GLY A 302 1.13 17.46 12.96
N GLY A 303 0.88 18.35 13.90
CA GLY A 303 -0.02 18.05 14.99
C GLY A 303 -0.15 19.21 15.97
N LEU A 304 -1.11 19.06 16.87
CA LEU A 304 -1.42 20.06 17.86
C LEU A 304 -1.79 19.42 19.20
N ILE A 305 -1.40 20.10 20.26
CA ILE A 305 -1.81 19.84 21.62
C ILE A 305 -2.92 20.84 21.97
N ARG A 306 -4.01 20.31 22.50
CA ARG A 306 -5.18 21.06 22.96
C ARG A 306 -5.53 20.64 24.37
N ASN A 307 -6.19 21.53 25.09
CA ASN A 307 -6.89 21.13 26.30
C ASN A 307 -8.24 20.49 25.93
N SER A 308 -8.91 19.96 26.94
CA SER A 308 -10.23 19.33 26.81
C SER A 308 -11.36 20.24 26.32
N HIS A 309 -11.18 21.56 26.34
CA HIS A 309 -12.13 22.53 25.79
C HIS A 309 -11.86 22.84 24.31
N GLY A 310 -10.89 22.15 23.69
CA GLY A 310 -10.48 22.40 22.31
C GLY A 310 -9.59 23.63 22.15
N ALA A 311 -9.18 24.29 23.24
CA ALA A 311 -8.31 25.45 23.18
C ALA A 311 -6.90 25.03 22.76
N TRP A 312 -6.32 25.82 21.86
CA TRP A 312 -4.94 25.64 21.40
C TRP A 312 -3.94 25.82 22.54
N ILE A 313 -3.07 24.83 22.72
CA ILE A 313 -1.97 24.89 23.68
C ILE A 313 -0.63 25.05 22.95
N ARG A 314 -0.38 24.18 21.96
CA ARG A 314 0.81 24.27 21.08
C ARG A 314 0.59 23.49 19.79
N GLY A 315 1.21 23.92 18.70
CA GLY A 315 1.25 23.19 17.44
C GLY A 315 2.66 22.90 16.97
N PHE A 316 2.78 22.00 16.01
CA PHE A 316 4.01 21.76 15.28
C PHE A 316 3.72 21.30 13.86
N ALA A 317 4.70 21.54 12.99
CA ALA A 317 4.71 21.04 11.62
C ALA A 317 6.16 20.87 11.16
N GLY A 318 6.39 19.90 10.29
CA GLY A 318 7.71 19.62 9.72
C GLY A 318 7.64 19.06 8.31
N ASN A 319 8.74 19.24 7.59
CA ASN A 319 8.93 18.75 6.23
C ASN A 319 9.99 17.64 6.23
N ILE A 320 9.69 16.53 5.54
CA ILE A 320 10.58 15.37 5.42
C ILE A 320 11.23 15.32 4.03
N GLY A 321 10.67 16.02 3.05
CA GLY A 321 11.06 15.91 1.65
C GLY A 321 10.51 14.64 1.01
N PHE A 322 11.38 13.88 0.34
CA PHE A 322 11.02 12.63 -0.32
C PHE A 322 11.12 11.46 0.67
N SER A 323 9.99 10.80 0.91
CA SER A 323 9.87 9.73 1.90
C SER A 323 8.64 8.87 1.59
N ASN A 324 7.97 8.34 2.62
CA ASN A 324 6.67 7.71 2.50
C ASN A 324 5.71 8.18 3.61
N ILE A 325 4.42 7.95 3.38
CA ILE A 325 3.35 8.40 4.28
C ILE A 325 3.48 7.81 5.69
N LEU A 326 3.92 6.56 5.82
CA LEU A 326 4.10 5.93 7.12
C LEU A 326 5.21 6.61 7.94
N HIS A 327 6.29 7.05 7.29
CA HIS A 327 7.33 7.81 7.96
C HIS A 327 6.79 9.14 8.51
N ALA A 328 5.96 9.84 7.72
CA ALA A 328 5.35 11.09 8.14
C ALA A 328 4.46 10.91 9.37
N GLU A 329 3.61 9.88 9.37
CA GLU A 329 2.76 9.54 10.52
C GLU A 329 3.55 9.22 11.79
N LEU A 330 4.63 8.44 11.66
CA LEU A 330 5.48 8.08 12.80
C LEU A 330 6.25 9.28 13.34
N LEU A 331 6.76 10.16 12.47
CA LEU A 331 7.40 11.41 12.89
C LEU A 331 6.41 12.37 13.54
N ALA A 332 5.16 12.43 13.06
CA ALA A 332 4.09 13.21 13.67
C ALA A 332 3.86 12.78 15.12
N VAL A 333 3.71 11.47 15.36
CA VAL A 333 3.59 10.90 16.71
C VAL A 333 4.82 11.22 17.55
N TYR A 334 6.02 10.91 17.05
CA TYR A 334 7.25 11.10 17.81
C TYR A 334 7.46 12.55 18.24
N HIS A 335 7.40 13.49 17.31
CA HIS A 335 7.61 14.91 17.61
C HIS A 335 6.49 15.48 18.49
N GLY A 336 5.25 15.03 18.32
CA GLY A 336 4.15 15.42 19.19
C GLY A 336 4.36 14.96 20.64
N LEU A 337 4.83 13.73 20.84
CA LEU A 337 5.14 13.19 22.17
C LEU A 337 6.33 13.91 22.79
N VAL A 338 7.41 14.14 22.04
CA VAL A 338 8.58 14.92 22.51
C VAL A 338 8.15 16.31 22.95
N LEU A 339 7.35 16.99 22.13
CA LEU A 339 6.84 18.32 22.45
C LEU A 339 6.00 18.32 23.73
N ALA A 340 5.12 17.34 23.91
CA ALA A 340 4.29 17.24 25.11
C ALA A 340 5.12 16.97 26.37
N TRP A 341 6.13 16.09 26.26
CA TRP A 341 7.06 15.81 27.36
C TRP A 341 7.87 17.06 27.75
N ASP A 342 8.40 17.80 26.76
CA ASP A 342 9.17 19.02 26.99
C ASP A 342 8.32 20.17 27.59
N MET A 343 6.98 20.06 27.46
CA MET A 343 6.01 20.96 28.09
C MET A 343 5.60 20.51 29.50
N ASP A 344 6.20 19.45 30.03
CA ASP A 344 5.89 18.83 31.32
C ASP A 344 4.43 18.36 31.45
N ILE A 345 3.80 17.98 30.33
CA ILE A 345 2.46 17.38 30.33
C ILE A 345 2.57 15.94 30.85
N LYS A 346 1.88 15.60 31.94
CA LYS A 346 1.91 14.25 32.54
C LYS A 346 0.77 13.33 32.12
N ASP A 347 -0.30 13.89 31.58
CA ASP A 347 -1.50 13.17 31.15
C ASP A 347 -1.85 13.56 29.72
N LEU A 348 -1.70 12.62 28.79
CA LEU A 348 -1.84 12.89 27.36
C LEU A 348 -2.57 11.76 26.64
N ILE A 349 -3.48 12.15 25.75
CA ILE A 349 -4.03 11.23 24.76
C ILE A 349 -3.57 11.66 23.37
N CYS A 350 -2.84 10.77 22.71
CA CYS A 350 -2.32 10.95 21.36
C CYS A 350 -3.24 10.27 20.34
N TYR A 351 -3.88 11.07 19.50
CA TYR A 351 -4.73 10.65 18.40
C TYR A 351 -4.02 10.72 17.06
N SER A 352 -4.04 9.61 16.32
CA SER A 352 -3.67 9.53 14.90
C SER A 352 -4.80 8.83 14.13
N ASP A 353 -4.99 9.17 12.86
CA ASP A 353 -5.91 8.43 11.99
C ASP A 353 -5.24 7.29 11.22
N SER A 354 -3.93 7.12 11.38
CA SER A 354 -3.16 6.01 10.79
C SER A 354 -3.24 4.77 11.67
N LYS A 355 -4.18 3.87 11.35
CA LYS A 355 -4.24 2.52 11.95
C LYS A 355 -2.93 1.76 11.83
N THR A 356 -2.19 1.95 10.74
CA THR A 356 -0.90 1.30 10.50
C THR A 356 0.15 1.77 11.50
N ALA A 357 0.27 3.09 11.71
CA ALA A 357 1.20 3.64 12.69
C ALA A 357 0.87 3.17 14.11
N ILE A 358 -0.40 3.27 14.52
CA ILE A 358 -0.86 2.85 15.85
C ILE A 358 -0.59 1.36 16.09
N LYS A 359 -0.87 0.52 15.09
CA LYS A 359 -0.59 -0.91 15.18
C LYS A 359 0.91 -1.19 15.38
N LEU A 360 1.78 -0.54 14.60
CA LEU A 360 3.24 -0.72 14.72
C LEU A 360 3.79 -0.23 16.06
N ILE A 361 3.21 0.82 16.63
CA ILE A 361 3.58 1.32 17.96
C ILE A 361 3.17 0.31 19.04
N GLY A 362 1.98 -0.30 18.92
CA GLY A 362 1.50 -1.31 19.87
C GLY A 362 2.20 -2.67 19.77
N ASP A 363 2.53 -3.12 18.57
CA ASP A 363 3.13 -4.42 18.31
C ASP A 363 4.64 -4.44 18.66
N PRO A 364 5.24 -5.60 19.00
CA PRO A 364 6.69 -5.73 19.15
C PRO A 364 7.45 -5.23 17.92
N ILE A 365 8.59 -4.56 18.13
CA ILE A 365 9.35 -3.98 17.02
C ILE A 365 10.05 -5.10 16.26
N ASN A 366 9.79 -5.16 14.95
CA ASN A 366 10.60 -5.95 14.04
C ASN A 366 11.92 -5.22 13.76
N GLU A 367 13.04 -5.81 14.15
CA GLU A 367 14.40 -5.28 13.97
C GLU A 367 14.79 -4.99 12.49
N TRP A 368 14.10 -5.63 11.54
CA TRP A 368 14.30 -5.45 10.10
C TRP A 368 13.42 -4.35 9.50
N HIS A 369 12.42 -3.86 10.23
CA HIS A 369 11.50 -2.84 9.73
C HIS A 369 12.26 -1.56 9.36
N HIS A 370 11.90 -0.92 8.24
CA HIS A 370 12.60 0.29 7.76
C HIS A 370 12.58 1.41 8.80
N PHE A 371 11.52 1.47 9.60
CA PHE A 371 11.31 2.47 10.65
C PHE A 371 11.57 1.96 12.07
N ALA A 372 12.37 0.90 12.25
CA ALA A 372 12.66 0.33 13.57
C ALA A 372 13.20 1.36 14.57
N ALA A 373 14.09 2.26 14.14
CA ALA A 373 14.69 3.28 15.02
C ALA A 373 13.66 4.28 15.54
N ILE A 374 12.82 4.87 14.67
CA ILE A 374 11.76 5.80 15.09
C ILE A 374 10.69 5.11 15.93
N LEU A 375 10.34 3.85 15.61
CA LEU A 375 9.43 3.07 16.44
C LEU A 375 9.99 2.85 17.85
N GLN A 376 11.29 2.53 17.96
CA GLN A 376 11.93 2.38 19.26
C GLN A 376 11.98 3.71 20.01
N ASN A 377 12.30 4.82 19.35
CA ASN A 377 12.25 6.16 19.95
C ASN A 377 10.84 6.52 20.48
N ILE A 378 9.78 6.17 19.75
CA ILE A 378 8.40 6.34 20.22
C ILE A 378 8.14 5.46 21.46
N LYS A 379 8.61 4.22 21.49
CA LYS A 379 8.45 3.37 22.68
C LYS A 379 9.25 3.88 23.88
N ASP A 380 10.46 4.37 23.66
CA ASP A 380 11.31 4.91 24.71
C ASP A 380 10.68 6.15 25.36
N ILE A 381 10.05 7.03 24.57
CA ILE A 381 9.34 8.18 25.13
C ILE A 381 8.05 7.78 25.84
N LEU A 382 7.30 6.80 25.31
CA LEU A 382 6.10 6.27 25.98
C LEU A 382 6.42 5.55 27.29
N ALA A 383 7.64 5.00 27.45
CA ALA A 383 8.10 4.31 28.64
C ALA A 383 8.58 5.24 29.77
N ARG A 384 8.60 6.57 29.55
CA ARG A 384 8.94 7.55 30.59
C ARG A 384 7.85 7.64 31.67
N ASP A 385 8.13 8.39 32.73
CA ASP A 385 7.21 8.57 33.86
C ASP A 385 6.11 9.61 33.55
N TRP A 386 5.09 9.17 32.81
CA TRP A 386 3.86 9.91 32.46
C TRP A 386 2.76 8.95 31.97
N ARG A 387 1.51 9.41 31.96
CA ARG A 387 0.35 8.65 31.49
C ARG A 387 0.01 9.06 30.07
N VAL A 388 0.34 8.19 29.11
CA VAL A 388 0.04 8.42 27.69
C VAL A 388 -0.77 7.28 27.10
N THR A 389 -1.86 7.63 26.41
CA THR A 389 -2.63 6.69 25.59
C THR A 389 -2.51 7.07 24.12
N VAL A 390 -2.09 6.13 23.27
CA VAL A 390 -2.10 6.30 21.81
C VAL A 390 -3.35 5.62 21.25
N ALA A 391 -4.22 6.38 20.58
CA ALA A 391 -5.52 5.92 20.13
C ALA A 391 -5.82 6.34 18.68
N HIS A 392 -6.70 5.58 18.05
CA HIS A 392 -7.13 5.86 16.68
C HIS A 392 -8.30 6.83 16.68
N THR A 393 -8.21 7.89 15.87
CA THR A 393 -9.34 8.75 15.51
C THR A 393 -9.68 8.59 14.03
N LEU A 394 -10.86 9.07 13.64
CA LEU A 394 -11.26 9.11 12.25
C LEU A 394 -10.84 10.46 11.65
N ARG A 395 -10.46 10.45 10.36
CA ARG A 395 -10.01 11.63 9.63
C ARG A 395 -10.92 12.85 9.81
N GLU A 396 -12.23 12.64 9.81
CA GLU A 396 -13.21 13.71 9.97
C GLU A 396 -13.09 14.43 11.33
N GLY A 397 -12.63 13.73 12.37
CA GLY A 397 -12.33 14.29 13.70
C GLY A 397 -10.86 14.64 13.92
N ASN A 398 -10.02 14.61 12.87
CA ASN A 398 -8.58 14.89 12.91
C ASN A 398 -8.17 16.05 11.98
N ALA A 399 -9.14 16.82 11.47
CA ALA A 399 -8.91 17.84 10.44
C ALA A 399 -7.87 18.90 10.80
N CYS A 400 -7.77 19.27 12.09
CA CYS A 400 -6.74 20.19 12.56
C CYS A 400 -5.31 19.63 12.37
N ALA A 401 -5.09 18.34 12.63
CA ALA A 401 -3.78 17.73 12.44
C ALA A 401 -3.44 17.55 10.95
N ASP A 402 -4.42 17.14 10.14
CA ASP A 402 -4.29 17.07 8.67
C ASP A 402 -3.90 18.42 8.05
N TYR A 403 -4.51 19.51 8.51
CA TYR A 403 -4.13 20.85 8.09
C TYR A 403 -2.65 21.15 8.41
N LEU A 404 -2.18 20.81 9.62
CA LEU A 404 -0.79 21.05 10.02
C LEU A 404 0.20 20.14 9.30
N ALA A 405 -0.18 18.91 8.98
CA ALA A 405 0.64 18.00 8.18
C ALA A 405 0.82 18.53 6.75
N LYS A 406 -0.25 19.05 6.14
CA LYS A 406 -0.21 19.73 4.83
C LYS A 406 0.62 21.01 4.88
N PHE A 407 0.44 21.80 5.93
CA PHE A 407 1.26 22.98 6.18
C PHE A 407 2.74 22.62 6.28
N GLY A 408 3.09 21.53 6.96
CA GLY A 408 4.45 20.99 7.04
C GLY A 408 5.02 20.62 5.68
N ALA A 409 4.25 19.92 4.85
CA ALA A 409 4.67 19.52 3.50
C ALA A 409 4.92 20.72 2.55
N GLN A 410 4.26 21.85 2.79
CA GLN A 410 4.46 23.10 2.03
C GLN A 410 5.61 23.96 2.58
N ASN A 411 5.99 23.76 3.84
CA ASN A 411 7.00 24.57 4.51
C ASN A 411 8.41 24.05 4.22
N ILE A 412 9.40 24.93 4.13
CA ILE A 412 10.81 24.56 3.88
C ILE A 412 11.49 24.06 5.18
N LYS A 413 10.92 24.37 6.35
CA LYS A 413 11.52 24.02 7.64
C LYS A 413 11.34 22.53 7.95
N VAL A 414 12.45 21.88 8.33
CA VAL A 414 12.48 20.47 8.79
C VAL A 414 11.53 20.26 9.97
N PHE A 415 11.52 21.17 10.93
CA PHE A 415 10.61 21.14 12.07
C PHE A 415 10.38 22.54 12.64
N SER A 416 9.15 22.85 13.05
CA SER A 416 8.79 24.11 13.69
C SER A 416 7.67 23.92 14.69
N THR A 417 7.81 24.55 15.86
CA THR A 417 6.77 24.62 16.89
C THR A 417 6.07 25.98 16.84
N MET A 418 4.79 26.01 17.15
CA MET A 418 3.93 27.19 17.06
C MET A 418 3.21 27.43 18.38
N THR A 419 3.38 28.61 18.96
CA THR A 419 2.66 29.05 20.16
C THR A 419 1.26 29.57 19.85
N THR A 420 1.05 30.06 18.64
CA THR A 420 -0.25 30.52 18.13
C THR A 420 -0.68 29.71 16.89
N PRO A 421 -1.98 29.50 16.66
CA PRO A 421 -2.45 28.83 15.45
C PRO A 421 -2.03 29.58 14.18
N PRO A 422 -1.68 28.88 13.08
CA PRO A 422 -1.45 29.50 11.77
C PRO A 422 -2.76 30.00 11.13
N ASP A 423 -2.62 30.93 10.18
CA ASP A 423 -3.74 31.52 9.45
C ASP A 423 -4.56 30.45 8.70
N GLY A 424 -5.88 30.48 8.86
CA GLY A 424 -6.80 29.50 8.27
C GLY A 424 -7.21 28.36 9.21
N MET A 425 -6.57 28.23 10.38
CA MET A 425 -6.92 27.17 11.33
C MET A 425 -8.11 27.51 12.26
N ASN A 426 -8.46 28.79 12.37
CA ASN A 426 -9.48 29.28 13.31
C ASN A 426 -10.83 28.58 13.16
N LEU A 427 -11.28 28.32 11.93
CA LEU A 427 -12.55 27.64 11.67
C LEU A 427 -12.51 26.16 12.09
N LEU A 428 -11.39 25.47 11.86
CA LEU A 428 -11.22 24.08 12.26
C LEU A 428 -11.18 23.93 13.78
N LEU A 429 -10.44 24.82 14.46
CA LEU A 429 -10.39 24.86 15.92
C LEU A 429 -11.76 25.17 16.53
N LEU A 430 -12.49 26.14 15.95
CA LEU A 430 -13.84 26.47 16.41
C LEU A 430 -14.81 25.31 16.20
N ALA A 431 -14.74 24.63 15.05
CA ALA A 431 -15.59 23.49 14.75
C ALA A 431 -15.37 22.34 15.76
N ASP A 432 -14.11 22.03 16.05
CA ASP A 432 -13.73 20.99 17.03
C ASP A 432 -14.18 21.40 18.44
N ALA A 433 -13.88 22.63 18.88
CA ALA A 433 -14.28 23.14 20.21
C ALA A 433 -15.80 23.21 20.39
N SER A 434 -16.55 23.46 19.31
CA SER A 434 -18.02 23.45 19.32
C SER A 434 -18.63 22.05 19.27
N GLY A 435 -17.82 20.99 19.16
CA GLY A 435 -18.28 19.61 19.08
C GLY A 435 -19.03 19.28 17.78
N THR A 436 -18.64 19.92 16.68
CA THR A 436 -19.30 19.77 15.36
C THR A 436 -19.25 18.32 14.88
N TRP A 437 -20.38 17.84 14.35
CA TRP A 437 -20.50 16.51 13.76
C TRP A 437 -20.32 16.55 12.25
N PHE A 438 -19.49 15.65 11.74
CA PHE A 438 -19.23 15.41 10.33
C PHE A 438 -19.80 14.05 9.91
N THR A 439 -20.38 13.98 8.72
CA THR A 439 -20.91 12.74 8.16
C THR A 439 -19.81 11.97 7.44
N ARG A 440 -19.70 10.67 7.72
CA ARG A 440 -18.84 9.72 7.02
C ARG A 440 -19.62 8.69 6.24
#